data_AF-A0A4R1JNM5-F1
#
_entry.id   AF-A0A4R1JNM5-F1
#
_cell.length_a   1.000
_cell.length_b   1.000
_cell.length_c   1.000
_cell.angle_alpha   90.00
_cell.angle_beta   90.00
_cell.angle_gamma   90.00
#
_symmetry.space_group_name_H-M   'P 1'
#
loop_
_entity.id
_entity.type
_entity.pdbx_description
1 polymer ?
#
loop_
_entity_poly.entity_id
_entity_poly.type
_entity_poly.pdbx_seq_one_letter_code
_entity_poly.pdbx_strand_id
1 'polypeptide(L)'
;MEKVFFTRLELYNLVWKFSIAQIKKDYGISSMGIKNACHKLKIPLPNSNYWLKPNYKRSNVPELSEYNSENDPIGILKKTYEIQLRSTSKTTPLLDLIKSIESDPNAPLAVPNKLTKPCKLILNTKTYWSNKQNPSNPSKNFSKVLDINVTPQNIPRALLFMDAFIKLLQYRGHKFEKSSNKTGTIFMKNGIAIDIYLREALKRITPEVFQDSAQYVHTNEFILQITRHSYKKEWRDGKISLENSLARIVAKLEMIAGEEK
;
A
#
# COMPACT_ATOMS: atom_id res chain seq x y z
N MET A 1 10.26 -17.52 -13.53
CA MET A 1 10.88 -16.70 -12.46
C MET A 1 12.29 -16.35 -12.89
N GLU A 2 12.59 -15.06 -13.06
CA GLU A 2 13.89 -14.56 -13.51
C GLU A 2 14.96 -14.72 -12.41
N LYS A 3 16.21 -15.02 -12.76
CA LYS A 3 17.34 -15.16 -11.82
C LYS A 3 18.45 -14.16 -12.19
N VAL A 4 19.10 -13.58 -11.17
CA VAL A 4 20.38 -12.88 -11.33
C VAL A 4 21.48 -13.84 -10.94
N PHE A 5 22.49 -13.95 -11.78
CA PHE A 5 23.66 -14.80 -11.55
C PHE A 5 24.81 -13.94 -11.04
N PHE A 6 25.50 -14.43 -10.02
CA PHE A 6 26.72 -13.79 -9.50
C PHE A 6 27.82 -14.83 -9.37
N THR A 7 29.03 -14.49 -9.78
CA THR A 7 30.22 -15.26 -9.39
C THR A 7 30.55 -15.02 -7.91
N ARG A 8 31.36 -15.90 -7.31
CA ARG A 8 31.81 -15.76 -5.90
C ARG A 8 32.52 -14.44 -5.65
N LEU A 9 33.40 -14.03 -6.57
CA LEU A 9 34.16 -12.78 -6.46
C LEU A 9 33.27 -11.56 -6.62
N GLU A 10 32.35 -11.57 -7.59
CA GLU A 10 31.40 -10.47 -7.80
C GLU A 10 30.49 -10.29 -6.59
N LEU A 11 29.92 -11.36 -6.04
CA LEU A 11 29.04 -11.27 -4.90
C LEU A 11 29.78 -10.77 -3.65
N TYR A 12 31.02 -11.22 -3.43
CA TYR A 12 31.87 -10.73 -2.36
C TYR A 12 32.16 -9.22 -2.48
N ASN A 13 32.61 -8.78 -3.65
CA ASN A 13 32.86 -7.35 -3.89
C ASN A 13 31.60 -6.52 -3.71
N LEU A 14 30.45 -7.05 -4.12
CA LEU A 14 29.17 -6.37 -4.02
C LEU A 14 28.73 -6.19 -2.56
N VAL A 15 28.79 -7.25 -1.74
CA VAL A 15 28.37 -7.21 -0.32
C VAL A 15 29.31 -6.45 0.59
N TRP A 16 30.56 -6.18 0.16
CA TRP A 16 31.50 -5.33 0.90
C TRP A 16 31.53 -3.88 0.40
N LYS A 17 31.04 -3.63 -0.82
CA LYS A 17 30.89 -2.28 -1.39
C LYS A 17 29.55 -1.64 -1.05
N PHE A 18 28.46 -2.41 -1.01
CA PHE A 18 27.11 -1.91 -0.78
C PHE A 18 26.38 -2.66 0.34
N SER A 19 25.48 -1.96 1.05
CA SER A 19 24.64 -2.60 2.05
C SER A 19 23.67 -3.60 1.41
N ILE A 20 23.29 -4.66 2.14
CA ILE A 20 22.29 -5.65 1.67
C ILE A 20 20.97 -4.98 1.26
N ALA A 21 20.59 -3.87 1.91
CA ALA A 21 19.39 -3.11 1.56
C ALA A 21 19.48 -2.45 0.18
N GLN A 22 20.66 -1.93 -0.16
CA GLN A 22 20.94 -1.33 -1.46
C GLN A 22 21.01 -2.38 -2.57
N ILE A 23 21.74 -3.48 -2.34
CA ILE A 23 21.82 -4.61 -3.29
C ILE A 23 20.42 -5.18 -3.59
N LYS A 24 19.59 -5.34 -2.55
CA LYS A 24 18.19 -5.77 -2.69
C LYS A 24 17.39 -4.84 -3.61
N LYS A 25 17.60 -3.53 -3.51
CA LYS A 25 16.89 -2.52 -4.31
C LYS A 25 17.37 -2.54 -5.76
N ASP A 26 18.68 -2.55 -5.96
CA ASP A 26 19.29 -2.37 -7.28
C ASP A 26 19.14 -3.61 -8.16
N TYR A 27 19.25 -4.81 -7.58
CA TYR A 27 19.14 -6.08 -8.30
C TYR A 27 17.75 -6.73 -8.19
N GLY A 28 16.84 -6.12 -7.43
CA GLY A 28 15.48 -6.64 -7.25
C GLY A 28 15.42 -8.03 -6.59
N ILE A 29 16.42 -8.43 -5.82
CA ILE A 29 16.53 -9.75 -5.18
C ILE A 29 16.18 -9.68 -3.68
N SER A 30 15.92 -10.81 -3.02
CA SER A 30 15.62 -10.82 -1.58
C SER A 30 16.88 -10.76 -0.71
N SER A 31 16.80 -10.09 0.44
CA SER A 31 17.89 -10.04 1.43
C SER A 31 18.28 -11.44 1.93
N MET A 32 17.31 -12.35 2.03
CA MET A 32 17.56 -13.74 2.40
C MET A 32 18.28 -14.50 1.28
N GLY A 33 17.93 -14.24 0.02
CA GLY A 33 18.61 -14.81 -1.14
C GLY A 33 20.09 -14.42 -1.18
N ILE A 34 20.41 -13.15 -0.91
CA ILE A 34 21.80 -12.66 -0.80
C ILE A 34 22.54 -13.39 0.33
N LYS A 35 21.94 -13.47 1.54
CA LYS A 35 22.55 -14.15 2.69
C LYS A 35 22.79 -15.64 2.45
N ASN A 36 21.81 -16.34 1.87
CA ASN A 36 21.93 -17.75 1.54
C ASN A 36 23.01 -18.00 0.47
N ALA A 37 23.11 -17.11 -0.52
CA ALA A 37 24.15 -17.19 -1.54
C ALA A 37 25.54 -17.00 -0.92
N CYS A 38 25.70 -16.01 -0.03
CA CYS A 38 26.96 -15.80 0.70
C CYS A 38 27.32 -17.00 1.58
N HIS A 39 26.35 -17.58 2.29
CA HIS A 39 26.58 -18.77 3.10
C HIS A 39 27.02 -19.97 2.27
N LYS A 40 26.36 -20.23 1.13
CA LYS A 40 26.73 -21.33 0.20
C LYS A 40 28.13 -21.17 -0.36
N LEU A 41 28.52 -19.95 -0.73
CA LEU A 41 29.84 -19.65 -1.29
C LEU A 41 30.91 -19.36 -0.23
N LYS A 42 30.59 -19.58 1.06
CA LYS A 42 31.45 -19.28 2.22
C LYS A 42 32.05 -17.87 2.17
N ILE A 43 31.23 -16.89 1.77
CA ILE A 43 31.60 -15.48 1.69
C ILE A 43 31.36 -14.83 3.05
N PRO A 44 32.38 -14.22 3.68
CA PRO A 44 32.19 -13.50 4.93
C PRO A 44 31.30 -12.28 4.70
N LEU A 45 30.31 -12.09 5.56
CA LEU A 45 29.41 -10.94 5.51
C LEU A 45 29.86 -9.86 6.49
N PRO A 46 29.79 -8.57 6.11
CA PRO A 46 30.00 -7.48 7.06
C PRO A 46 28.94 -7.53 8.17
N ASN A 47 29.38 -7.39 9.42
CA ASN A 47 28.47 -7.29 10.55
C ASN A 47 27.62 -6.01 10.46
N SER A 48 26.50 -5.95 11.19
CA SER A 48 25.62 -4.77 11.20
C SER A 48 26.37 -3.49 11.60
N ASN A 49 27.35 -3.61 12.51
CA ASN A 49 28.14 -2.49 13.00
C ASN A 49 29.10 -1.91 11.95
N TYR A 50 29.49 -2.68 10.93
CA TYR A 50 30.36 -2.23 9.85
C TYR A 50 29.73 -1.10 9.04
N TRP A 51 28.43 -1.21 8.73
CA TRP A 51 27.69 -0.22 7.95
C TRP A 51 27.31 1.03 8.75
N LEU A 52 27.28 0.95 10.08
CA LEU A 52 27.05 2.09 10.96
C LEU A 52 28.27 3.00 11.09
N LYS A 53 29.47 2.49 10.77
CA LYS A 53 30.72 3.27 10.84
C LYS A 53 30.91 4.13 9.57
N PRO A 54 31.44 5.37 9.71
CA PRO A 54 31.91 6.16 8.58
C PRO A 54 32.95 5.40 7.75
N ASN A 55 33.00 5.65 6.43
CA ASN A 55 33.85 4.91 5.48
C ASN A 55 35.31 4.77 5.95
N TYR A 56 35.88 5.83 6.52
CA TYR A 56 37.28 5.88 6.96
C TYR A 56 37.55 5.12 8.29
N LYS A 57 36.52 4.65 9.01
CA LYS A 57 36.64 3.85 10.26
C LYS A 57 36.21 2.39 10.07
N ARG A 58 35.97 1.95 8.83
CA ARG A 58 35.58 0.57 8.54
C ARG A 58 36.79 -0.35 8.66
N SER A 59 36.60 -1.48 9.34
CA SER A 59 37.64 -2.50 9.50
C SER A 59 38.00 -3.12 8.15
N ASN A 60 39.23 -3.62 8.01
CA ASN A 60 39.68 -4.24 6.76
C ASN A 60 38.75 -5.38 6.34
N VAL A 61 38.52 -5.45 5.03
CA VAL A 61 37.72 -6.50 4.39
C VAL A 61 38.46 -7.84 4.57
N PRO A 62 37.84 -8.87 5.18
CA PRO A 62 38.47 -10.18 5.38
C PRO A 62 38.80 -10.83 4.04
N GLU A 63 40.01 -11.34 3.87
CA GLU A 63 40.40 -12.07 2.66
C GLU A 63 39.50 -13.28 2.41
N LEU A 64 39.19 -13.51 1.13
CA LEU A 64 38.42 -14.67 0.69
C LEU A 64 39.23 -15.95 0.95
N SER A 65 38.64 -16.89 1.69
CA SER A 65 39.25 -18.21 1.88
C SER A 65 39.40 -18.96 0.55
N GLU A 66 40.45 -19.77 0.44
CA GLU A 66 40.61 -20.76 -0.63
C GLU A 66 39.41 -21.71 -0.59
N TYR A 67 38.60 -21.68 -1.65
CA TYR A 67 37.39 -22.48 -1.78
C TYR A 67 37.47 -23.25 -3.10
N ASN A 68 37.71 -24.55 -2.98
CA ASN A 68 37.81 -25.48 -4.09
C ASN A 68 36.44 -26.03 -4.47
N SER A 69 35.54 -25.16 -4.91
CA SER A 69 34.34 -25.59 -5.62
C SER A 69 34.11 -24.61 -6.75
N GLU A 70 34.29 -25.15 -7.95
CA GLU A 70 33.79 -24.73 -9.27
C GLU A 70 33.23 -23.31 -9.37
N ASN A 71 33.76 -22.55 -10.33
CA ASN A 71 33.35 -21.19 -10.73
C ASN A 71 31.90 -21.08 -11.25
N ASP A 72 30.98 -21.89 -10.73
CA ASP A 72 29.60 -21.88 -11.13
C ASP A 72 28.88 -20.66 -10.53
N PRO A 73 28.30 -19.80 -11.37
CA PRO A 73 27.62 -18.61 -10.90
C PRO A 73 26.36 -19.00 -10.11
N ILE A 74 26.16 -18.38 -8.95
CA ILE A 74 24.98 -18.62 -8.12
C ILE A 74 23.80 -17.79 -8.62
N GLY A 75 22.72 -18.47 -9.00
CA GLY A 75 21.47 -17.83 -9.38
C GLY A 75 20.63 -17.45 -8.17
N ILE A 76 20.45 -16.16 -7.92
CA ILE A 76 19.49 -15.62 -6.96
C ILE A 76 18.21 -15.24 -7.70
N LEU A 77 17.07 -15.79 -7.28
CA LEU A 77 15.77 -15.45 -7.85
C LEU A 77 15.50 -13.95 -7.71
N LYS A 78 15.26 -13.27 -8.83
CA LYS A 78 14.70 -11.92 -8.83
C LYS A 78 13.34 -12.00 -8.18
N LYS A 79 13.11 -11.07 -7.28
CA LYS A 79 11.78 -10.72 -6.81
C LYS A 79 11.13 -9.98 -7.97
N THR A 80 10.36 -10.69 -8.79
CA THR A 80 9.28 -10.00 -9.50
C THR A 80 8.50 -9.29 -8.39
N TYR A 81 8.38 -7.96 -8.48
CA TYR A 81 7.40 -7.21 -7.69
C TYR A 81 5.98 -7.51 -8.21
N GLU A 82 5.74 -8.73 -8.63
CA GLU A 82 4.44 -9.32 -8.43
C GLU A 82 4.33 -9.47 -6.91
N ILE A 83 3.23 -8.97 -6.37
CA ILE A 83 2.74 -9.45 -5.09
C ILE A 83 2.29 -10.89 -5.34
N GLN A 84 3.22 -11.78 -5.69
CA GLN A 84 3.10 -13.18 -5.34
C GLN A 84 3.25 -13.15 -3.83
N LEU A 85 2.09 -12.98 -3.19
CA LEU A 85 1.76 -13.59 -1.92
C LEU A 85 2.69 -14.79 -1.76
N ARG A 86 3.57 -14.76 -0.76
CA ARG A 86 4.30 -15.96 -0.37
C ARG A 86 3.24 -17.05 -0.29
N SER A 87 3.28 -18.01 -1.20
CA SER A 87 2.56 -19.26 -1.05
C SER A 87 3.27 -20.03 0.05
N THR A 88 3.16 -19.52 1.27
CA THR A 88 3.11 -20.43 2.41
C THR A 88 1.92 -21.32 2.11
N SER A 89 2.13 -22.63 2.06
CA SER A 89 1.09 -23.65 1.93
C SER A 89 0.02 -23.60 3.04
N LYS A 90 0.09 -22.60 3.93
CA LYS A 90 -0.97 -22.16 4.82
C LYS A 90 -1.60 -20.89 4.23
N THR A 91 -2.85 -20.97 3.80
CA THR A 91 -3.65 -19.78 3.52
C THR A 91 -3.73 -18.94 4.79
N THR A 92 -3.50 -17.63 4.67
CA THR A 92 -3.73 -16.73 5.79
C THR A 92 -5.23 -16.42 5.85
N PRO A 93 -5.82 -16.15 7.03
CA PRO A 93 -7.23 -15.78 7.14
C PRO A 93 -7.64 -14.63 6.20
N LEU A 94 -6.71 -13.69 5.96
CA LEU A 94 -6.91 -12.61 4.99
C LEU A 94 -7.09 -13.11 3.55
N LEU A 95 -6.30 -14.11 3.13
CA LEU A 95 -6.37 -14.67 1.78
C LEU A 95 -7.67 -15.44 1.55
N ASP A 96 -8.14 -16.14 2.57
CA ASP A 96 -9.40 -16.87 2.48
C ASP A 96 -10.58 -15.90 2.41
N LEU A 97 -10.53 -14.78 3.14
CA LEU A 97 -11.51 -13.69 2.99
C LEU A 97 -11.43 -13.01 1.62
N ILE A 98 -10.24 -12.75 1.09
CA ILE A 98 -10.10 -12.18 -0.26
C ILE A 98 -10.75 -13.11 -1.29
N LYS A 99 -10.39 -14.39 -1.24
CA LYS A 99 -10.93 -15.40 -2.16
C LYS A 99 -12.44 -15.54 -2.02
N SER A 100 -12.98 -15.54 -0.79
CA SER A 100 -14.43 -15.67 -0.59
C SER A 100 -15.20 -14.51 -1.20
N ILE A 101 -14.65 -13.30 -1.13
CA ILE A 101 -15.23 -12.11 -1.78
C ILE A 101 -15.08 -12.22 -3.30
N GLU A 102 -13.89 -12.57 -3.81
CA GLU A 102 -13.61 -12.65 -5.25
C GLU A 102 -14.37 -13.79 -5.95
N SER A 103 -14.65 -14.88 -5.24
CA SER A 103 -15.38 -16.04 -5.77
C SER A 103 -16.90 -15.83 -5.86
N ASP A 104 -17.42 -14.76 -5.24
CA ASP A 104 -18.84 -14.47 -5.22
C ASP A 104 -19.26 -13.73 -6.50
N PRO A 105 -20.01 -14.38 -7.42
CA PRO A 105 -20.35 -13.78 -8.71
C PRO A 105 -21.29 -12.58 -8.59
N ASN A 106 -21.97 -12.43 -7.45
CA ASN A 106 -22.94 -11.35 -7.23
C ASN A 106 -22.33 -10.17 -6.46
N ALA A 107 -21.10 -10.30 -5.94
CA ALA A 107 -20.44 -9.23 -5.21
C ALA A 107 -20.11 -8.05 -6.15
N PRO A 108 -20.47 -6.81 -5.80
CA PRO A 108 -20.20 -5.63 -6.64
C PRO A 108 -18.73 -5.21 -6.53
N LEU A 109 -17.84 -5.96 -7.19
CA LEU A 109 -16.39 -5.76 -7.13
C LEU A 109 -15.85 -4.80 -8.17
N ALA A 110 -16.58 -4.60 -9.27
CA ALA A 110 -16.18 -3.69 -10.33
C ALA A 110 -16.57 -2.24 -9.98
N VAL A 111 -15.62 -1.31 -10.09
CA VAL A 111 -15.91 0.12 -10.05
C VAL A 111 -16.32 0.56 -11.46
N PRO A 112 -17.58 1.00 -11.68
CA PRO A 112 -18.03 1.40 -13.00
C PRO A 112 -17.41 2.74 -13.40
N ASN A 113 -17.36 3.01 -14.71
CA ASN A 113 -16.89 4.30 -15.25
C ASN A 113 -17.92 5.43 -15.08
N LYS A 114 -19.14 5.11 -14.67
CA LYS A 114 -20.24 6.06 -14.45
C LYS A 114 -21.09 5.63 -13.24
N LEU A 115 -21.57 6.60 -12.46
CA LEU A 115 -22.45 6.34 -11.33
C LEU A 115 -23.80 5.82 -11.81
N THR A 116 -24.16 4.60 -11.40
CA THR A 116 -25.46 3.97 -11.66
C THR A 116 -26.16 3.71 -10.32
N LYS A 117 -27.35 4.30 -10.15
CA LYS A 117 -28.13 4.21 -8.90
C LYS A 117 -27.26 4.38 -7.63
N PRO A 118 -26.51 5.50 -7.50
CA PRO A 118 -25.64 5.71 -6.34
C PRO A 118 -26.44 5.87 -5.05
N CYS A 119 -25.84 5.54 -3.91
CA CYS A 119 -26.51 5.66 -2.63
C CYS A 119 -26.77 7.14 -2.25
N LYS A 120 -27.72 7.40 -1.35
CA LYS A 120 -28.14 8.76 -0.96
C LYS A 120 -26.96 9.63 -0.49
N LEU A 121 -26.00 9.04 0.22
CA LEU A 121 -24.81 9.74 0.70
C LEU A 121 -23.93 10.22 -0.47
N ILE A 122 -23.73 9.37 -1.48
CA ILE A 122 -22.96 9.72 -2.69
C ILE A 122 -23.70 10.77 -3.51
N LEU A 123 -25.03 10.68 -3.64
CA LEU A 123 -25.84 11.71 -4.32
C LEU A 123 -25.68 13.08 -3.66
N ASN A 124 -25.82 13.15 -2.33
CA ASN A 124 -25.64 14.39 -1.59
C ASN A 124 -24.21 14.93 -1.74
N THR A 125 -23.22 14.05 -1.79
CA THR A 125 -21.81 14.44 -1.95
C THR A 125 -21.56 15.01 -3.33
N LYS A 126 -22.14 14.41 -4.37
CA LYS A 126 -22.08 14.92 -5.75
C LYS A 126 -22.69 16.32 -5.84
N THR A 127 -23.91 16.52 -5.31
CA THR A 127 -24.59 17.83 -5.37
C THR A 127 -23.83 18.90 -4.59
N TYR A 128 -23.27 18.54 -3.43
CA TYR A 128 -22.40 19.44 -2.65
C TYR A 128 -21.21 19.96 -3.48
N TRP A 129 -20.47 19.08 -4.15
CA TRP A 129 -19.29 19.47 -4.94
C TRP A 129 -19.64 20.20 -6.24
N SER A 130 -20.80 19.94 -6.84
CA SER A 130 -21.33 20.75 -7.95
C SER A 130 -21.68 22.16 -7.49
N ASN A 131 -22.32 22.31 -6.32
CA ASN A 131 -22.69 23.62 -5.79
C ASN A 131 -21.50 24.41 -5.25
N LYS A 132 -20.46 23.75 -4.72
CA LYS A 132 -19.23 24.41 -4.26
C LYS A 132 -18.48 25.14 -5.38
N GLN A 133 -18.69 24.72 -6.63
CA GLN A 133 -18.16 25.42 -7.81
C GLN A 133 -18.98 26.68 -8.16
N ASN A 134 -20.18 26.84 -7.60
CA ASN A 134 -21.05 28.00 -7.77
C ASN A 134 -21.05 28.87 -6.49
N PRO A 135 -20.42 30.05 -6.49
CA PRO A 135 -20.27 30.91 -5.30
C PRO A 135 -21.61 31.35 -4.67
N SER A 136 -22.68 31.35 -5.46
CA SER A 136 -23.99 31.91 -5.09
C SER A 136 -24.82 31.07 -4.12
N ASN A 137 -24.41 29.83 -3.79
CA ASN A 137 -25.19 28.97 -2.89
C ASN A 137 -24.32 28.06 -2.01
N PRO A 138 -23.78 28.56 -0.89
CA PRO A 138 -22.99 27.75 0.02
C PRO A 138 -23.89 26.71 0.70
N SER A 139 -23.83 25.47 0.21
CA SER A 139 -24.51 24.33 0.82
C SER A 139 -24.05 24.14 2.28
N LYS A 140 -24.95 24.39 3.24
CA LYS A 140 -24.65 24.35 4.69
C LYS A 140 -24.68 22.95 5.35
N ASN A 141 -25.12 21.90 4.65
CA ASN A 141 -25.35 20.59 5.26
C ASN A 141 -24.17 19.60 5.12
N PHE A 142 -23.06 19.91 5.78
CA PHE A 142 -21.91 18.99 5.87
C PHE A 142 -22.23 17.65 6.54
N SER A 143 -23.29 17.59 7.36
CA SER A 143 -23.71 16.36 8.08
C SER A 143 -24.20 15.24 7.17
N LYS A 144 -24.57 15.53 5.91
CA LYS A 144 -25.13 14.56 4.95
C LYS A 144 -24.25 14.30 3.74
N VAL A 145 -23.00 14.76 3.78
CA VAL A 145 -22.04 14.74 2.67
C VAL A 145 -20.78 14.00 3.11
N LEU A 146 -20.23 13.11 2.30
CA LEU A 146 -18.97 12.43 2.61
C LEU A 146 -17.81 13.43 2.54
N ASP A 147 -16.92 13.39 3.54
CA ASP A 147 -15.70 14.20 3.53
C ASP A 147 -14.65 13.51 2.66
N ILE A 148 -14.40 14.10 1.49
CA ILE A 148 -13.44 13.63 0.49
C ILE A 148 -12.44 14.75 0.26
N ASN A 149 -11.15 14.50 0.47
CA ASN A 149 -10.11 15.51 0.32
C ASN A 149 -9.25 15.25 -0.92
N VAL A 150 -9.83 15.53 -2.08
CA VAL A 150 -9.19 15.39 -3.40
C VAL A 150 -9.38 16.69 -4.19
N THR A 151 -8.56 16.90 -5.22
CA THR A 151 -8.74 18.05 -6.12
C THR A 151 -10.07 17.97 -6.88
N PRO A 152 -10.64 19.11 -7.33
CA PRO A 152 -11.93 19.12 -8.05
C PRO A 152 -11.97 18.20 -9.27
N GLN A 153 -10.85 18.06 -9.97
CA GLN A 153 -10.68 17.21 -11.15
C GLN A 153 -10.87 15.71 -10.81
N ASN A 154 -10.53 15.33 -9.57
CA ASN A 154 -10.56 13.96 -9.08
C ASN A 154 -11.86 13.58 -8.36
N ILE A 155 -12.78 14.53 -8.15
CA ILE A 155 -14.08 14.28 -7.50
C ILE A 155 -14.89 13.18 -8.21
N PRO A 156 -15.01 13.14 -9.56
CA PRO A 156 -15.76 12.08 -10.24
C PRO A 156 -15.22 10.69 -9.91
N ARG A 157 -13.89 10.51 -9.96
CA ARG A 157 -13.22 9.24 -9.63
C ARG A 157 -13.46 8.84 -8.18
N ALA A 158 -13.34 9.78 -7.25
CA ALA A 158 -13.57 9.54 -5.83
C ALA A 158 -15.00 9.10 -5.53
N LEU A 159 -16.00 9.71 -6.19
CA LEU A 159 -17.40 9.34 -6.05
C LEU A 159 -17.68 7.93 -6.59
N LEU A 160 -17.10 7.56 -7.74
CA LEU A 160 -17.23 6.22 -8.32
C LEU A 160 -16.66 5.15 -7.39
N PHE A 161 -15.44 5.37 -6.90
CA PHE A 161 -14.78 4.47 -5.96
C PHE A 161 -15.57 4.32 -4.66
N MET A 162 -15.97 5.43 -4.04
CA MET A 162 -16.72 5.38 -2.76
C MET A 162 -18.10 4.74 -2.91
N ASP A 163 -18.79 4.95 -4.03
CA ASP A 163 -20.07 4.29 -4.30
C ASP A 163 -19.93 2.77 -4.41
N ALA A 164 -18.95 2.29 -5.19
CA ALA A 164 -18.66 0.86 -5.31
C ALA A 164 -18.23 0.25 -3.98
N PHE A 165 -17.38 0.94 -3.23
CA PHE A 165 -16.93 0.52 -1.90
C PHE A 165 -18.09 0.39 -0.91
N ILE A 166 -18.98 1.40 -0.84
CA ILE A 166 -20.16 1.36 0.04
C ILE A 166 -21.10 0.23 -0.37
N LYS A 167 -21.34 0.04 -1.67
CA LYS A 167 -22.19 -1.06 -2.18
C LYS A 167 -21.62 -2.42 -1.80
N LEU A 168 -20.31 -2.63 -1.91
CA LEU A 168 -19.68 -3.87 -1.51
C LEU A 168 -19.78 -4.11 0.00
N LEU A 169 -19.56 -3.08 0.82
CA LEU A 169 -19.76 -3.17 2.27
C LEU A 169 -21.20 -3.56 2.62
N GLN A 170 -22.18 -2.89 2.02
CA GLN A 170 -23.61 -3.17 2.22
C GLN A 170 -23.99 -4.58 1.77
N TYR A 171 -23.46 -5.02 0.62
CA TYR A 171 -23.65 -6.38 0.13
C TYR A 171 -23.10 -7.43 1.09
N ARG A 172 -21.93 -7.17 1.68
CA ARG A 172 -21.34 -8.01 2.74
C ARG A 172 -22.06 -7.87 4.10
N GLY A 173 -23.08 -7.01 4.16
CA GLY A 173 -23.99 -6.77 5.27
C GLY A 173 -23.42 -5.87 6.38
N HIS A 174 -22.43 -5.04 6.04
CA HIS A 174 -21.94 -3.96 6.90
C HIS A 174 -22.71 -2.67 6.59
N LYS A 175 -22.80 -1.77 7.57
CA LYS A 175 -23.47 -0.48 7.41
C LYS A 175 -22.43 0.62 7.23
N PHE A 176 -22.71 1.56 6.35
CA PHE A 176 -21.89 2.75 6.15
C PHE A 176 -22.69 3.98 6.52
N GLU A 177 -22.18 4.79 7.43
CA GLU A 177 -22.81 6.05 7.83
C GLU A 177 -21.77 7.15 7.95
N LYS A 178 -22.25 8.37 8.20
CA LYS A 178 -21.39 9.51 8.51
C LYS A 178 -21.42 9.75 10.01
N SER A 179 -20.25 9.78 10.64
CA SER A 179 -20.11 10.08 12.07
C SER A 179 -20.21 11.59 12.34
N SER A 180 -20.49 11.94 13.59
CA SER A 180 -20.45 13.31 14.12
C SER A 180 -19.13 14.01 13.83
N ASN A 181 -18.03 13.26 13.74
CA ASN A 181 -16.67 13.77 13.55
C ASN A 181 -16.32 14.05 12.08
N LYS A 182 -17.34 14.23 11.22
CA LYS A 182 -17.26 14.59 9.78
C LYS A 182 -16.71 13.49 8.86
N THR A 183 -16.08 12.44 9.37
CA THR A 183 -15.59 11.28 8.59
C THR A 183 -16.70 10.28 8.29
N GLY A 184 -16.49 9.45 7.26
CA GLY A 184 -17.30 8.26 7.06
C GLY A 184 -16.96 7.21 8.11
N THR A 185 -17.93 6.40 8.53
CA THR A 185 -17.74 5.34 9.51
C THR A 185 -18.45 4.08 9.02
N ILE A 186 -17.72 2.96 9.10
CA ILE A 186 -18.21 1.62 8.79
C ILE A 186 -18.60 0.96 10.10
N PHE A 187 -19.86 0.56 10.21
CA PHE A 187 -20.33 -0.29 11.28
C PHE A 187 -20.35 -1.74 10.79
N MET A 188 -19.40 -2.51 11.29
CA MET A 188 -19.25 -3.92 10.98
C MET A 188 -20.38 -4.73 11.64
N LYS A 189 -20.72 -5.90 11.07
CA LYS A 189 -21.78 -6.79 11.61
C LYS A 189 -21.64 -7.13 13.09
N ASN A 190 -20.41 -7.16 13.60
CA ASN A 190 -20.10 -7.47 14.99
C ASN A 190 -20.13 -6.24 15.92
N GLY A 191 -20.65 -5.10 15.46
CA GLY A 191 -20.79 -3.87 16.26
C GLY A 191 -19.55 -2.99 16.28
N ILE A 192 -18.46 -3.40 15.62
CA ILE A 192 -17.22 -2.60 15.58
C ILE A 192 -17.37 -1.44 14.59
N ALA A 193 -17.06 -0.23 15.07
CA ALA A 193 -17.00 0.98 14.24
C ALA A 193 -15.57 1.26 13.75
N ILE A 194 -15.41 1.52 12.45
CA ILE A 194 -14.14 1.87 11.81
C ILE A 194 -14.32 3.16 11.02
N ASP A 195 -13.55 4.18 11.36
CA ASP A 195 -13.57 5.45 10.62
C ASP A 195 -12.76 5.33 9.34
N ILE A 196 -13.24 6.00 8.29
CA ILE A 196 -12.63 6.02 6.98
C ILE A 196 -12.48 7.44 6.42
N TYR A 197 -11.37 7.63 5.72
CA TYR A 197 -11.02 8.88 5.09
C TYR A 197 -10.40 8.64 3.72
N LEU A 198 -10.92 9.32 2.70
CA LEU A 198 -10.38 9.29 1.35
C LEU A 198 -9.71 10.63 1.04
N ARG A 199 -8.41 10.59 0.73
CA ARG A 199 -7.62 11.79 0.40
C ARG A 199 -6.73 11.58 -0.81
N GLU A 200 -6.32 12.67 -1.42
CA GLU A 200 -5.27 12.66 -2.43
C GLU A 200 -3.89 12.77 -1.78
N ALA A 201 -2.92 12.03 -2.29
CA ALA A 201 -1.55 12.11 -1.83
C ALA A 201 -0.91 13.43 -2.28
N LEU A 202 -0.19 14.05 -1.35
CA LEU A 202 0.57 15.26 -1.57
C LEU A 202 2.05 14.92 -1.70
N LYS A 203 2.71 15.51 -2.71
CA LYS A 203 4.16 15.47 -2.86
C LYS A 203 4.72 16.82 -2.46
N ARG A 204 5.62 16.82 -1.49
CA ARG A 204 6.39 18.03 -1.13
C ARG A 204 7.31 18.38 -2.30
N ILE A 205 7.27 19.64 -2.69
CA ILE A 205 8.24 20.22 -3.64
C ILE A 205 9.25 21.06 -2.86
N THR A 206 10.51 20.96 -3.28
CA THR A 206 11.57 21.80 -2.74
C THR A 206 11.43 23.17 -3.40
N PRO A 207 11.22 24.25 -2.64
CA PRO A 207 11.13 25.58 -3.24
C PRO A 207 12.49 25.98 -3.83
N GLU A 208 12.47 26.66 -4.99
CA GLU A 208 13.68 27.15 -5.66
C GLU A 208 14.37 28.29 -4.88
N VAL A 209 13.59 29.03 -4.10
CA VAL A 209 14.05 30.09 -3.20
C VAL A 209 13.86 29.60 -1.76
N PHE A 210 14.77 29.99 -0.86
CA PHE A 210 14.61 29.69 0.57
C PHE A 210 13.28 30.25 1.07
N GLN A 211 12.35 29.37 1.40
CA GLN A 211 11.01 29.69 1.87
C GLN A 211 10.75 28.87 3.13
N ASP A 212 10.26 29.51 4.19
CA ASP A 212 9.98 28.86 5.47
C ASP A 212 8.82 27.85 5.39
N SER A 213 7.97 27.97 4.36
CA SER A 213 6.84 27.07 4.14
C SER A 213 7.13 26.02 3.08
N ALA A 214 6.92 24.75 3.42
CA ALA A 214 6.93 23.66 2.45
C ALA A 214 5.74 23.79 1.47
N GLN A 215 6.01 23.77 0.18
CA GLN A 215 4.98 23.72 -0.86
C GLN A 215 4.65 22.25 -1.22
N TYR A 216 3.40 22.01 -1.58
CA TYR A 216 2.90 20.67 -1.90
C TYR A 216 2.12 20.68 -3.21
N VAL A 217 2.31 19.62 -4.01
CA VAL A 217 1.53 19.36 -5.22
C VAL A 217 0.74 18.07 -5.07
N HIS A 218 -0.49 18.09 -5.56
CA HIS A 218 -1.38 16.95 -5.65
C HIS A 218 -0.85 15.95 -6.69
N THR A 219 -0.91 14.65 -6.38
CA THR A 219 -0.26 13.58 -7.19
C THR A 219 -1.22 12.75 -8.02
N ASN A 220 -2.54 13.02 -7.96
CA ASN A 220 -3.62 12.19 -8.52
C ASN A 220 -3.71 10.76 -7.95
N GLU A 221 -2.89 10.43 -6.96
CA GLU A 221 -2.92 9.15 -6.26
C GLU A 221 -3.83 9.24 -5.04
N PHE A 222 -4.80 8.35 -4.93
CA PHE A 222 -5.70 8.30 -3.79
C PHE A 222 -5.09 7.49 -2.65
N ILE A 223 -5.36 7.95 -1.43
CA ILE A 223 -5.09 7.26 -0.18
C ILE A 223 -6.42 7.03 0.51
N LEU A 224 -6.78 5.77 0.69
CA LEU A 224 -7.84 5.35 1.59
C LEU A 224 -7.21 5.02 2.94
N GLN A 225 -7.56 5.79 3.95
CA GLN A 225 -7.12 5.60 5.32
C GLN A 225 -8.29 5.10 6.16
N ILE A 226 -8.02 4.14 7.02
CA ILE A 226 -8.92 3.73 8.09
C ILE A 226 -8.27 4.00 9.44
N THR A 227 -9.09 4.36 10.41
CA THR A 227 -8.65 4.62 11.78
C THR A 227 -9.62 4.00 12.76
N ARG A 228 -9.06 3.40 13.81
CA ARG A 228 -9.83 2.94 14.96
C ARG A 228 -8.94 2.98 16.19
N HIS A 229 -9.32 3.77 17.19
CA HIS A 229 -8.47 4.08 18.34
C HIS A 229 -7.06 4.54 17.88
N SER A 230 -6.01 3.83 18.31
CA SER A 230 -4.62 4.06 17.90
C SER A 230 -4.24 3.37 16.59
N TYR A 231 -5.03 2.39 16.12
CA TYR A 231 -4.74 1.66 14.89
C TYR A 231 -5.07 2.51 13.66
N LYS A 232 -4.11 2.58 12.75
CA LYS A 232 -4.25 3.25 11.45
C LYS A 232 -3.74 2.35 10.35
N LYS A 233 -4.48 2.29 9.24
CA LYS A 233 -4.07 1.58 8.05
C LYS A 233 -4.43 2.39 6.81
N GLU A 234 -3.51 2.41 5.86
CA GLU A 234 -3.68 3.11 4.59
C GLU A 234 -3.49 2.15 3.41
N TRP A 235 -4.24 2.40 2.35
CA TRP A 235 -4.02 1.92 1.00
C TRP A 235 -3.82 3.12 0.10
N ARG A 236 -2.79 3.09 -0.75
CA ARG A 236 -2.48 4.14 -1.69
C ARG A 236 -2.50 3.58 -3.09
N ASP A 237 -2.97 4.37 -4.05
CA ASP A 237 -2.75 4.08 -5.46
C ASP A 237 -1.27 3.84 -5.75
N GLY A 238 -1.01 2.88 -6.63
CA GLY A 238 0.34 2.60 -7.10
C GLY A 238 0.25 1.76 -8.36
N LYS A 239 0.96 0.62 -8.36
CA LYS A 239 0.82 -0.37 -9.45
C LYS A 239 -0.58 -0.95 -9.57
N ILE A 240 -1.27 -1.06 -8.45
CA ILE A 240 -2.67 -1.49 -8.36
C ILE A 240 -3.44 -0.29 -7.86
N SER A 241 -4.50 0.09 -8.56
CA SER A 241 -5.36 1.18 -8.13
C SER A 241 -6.26 0.73 -6.97
N LEU A 242 -6.82 1.69 -6.24
CA LEU A 242 -7.78 1.40 -5.17
C LEU A 242 -9.01 0.64 -5.69
N GLU A 243 -9.48 0.97 -6.90
CA GLU A 243 -10.62 0.31 -7.56
C GLU A 243 -10.38 -1.19 -7.72
N ASN A 244 -9.16 -1.58 -8.12
CA ASN A 244 -8.77 -2.98 -8.28
C ASN A 244 -8.40 -3.66 -6.96
N SER A 245 -8.47 -2.94 -5.84
CA SER A 245 -8.13 -3.44 -4.51
C SER A 245 -9.35 -3.60 -3.59
N LEU A 246 -10.57 -3.43 -4.09
CA LEU A 246 -11.81 -3.45 -3.29
C LEU A 246 -11.95 -4.69 -2.40
N ALA A 247 -11.81 -5.89 -2.98
CA ALA A 247 -11.88 -7.15 -2.23
C ALA A 247 -10.86 -7.19 -1.07
N ARG A 248 -9.63 -6.74 -1.34
CA ARG A 248 -8.54 -6.72 -0.37
C ARG A 248 -8.78 -5.74 0.76
N ILE A 249 -9.36 -4.58 0.46
CA ILE A 249 -9.70 -3.56 1.44
C ILE A 249 -10.81 -4.08 2.36
N VAL A 250 -11.91 -4.61 1.79
CA VAL A 250 -13.04 -5.13 2.58
C VAL A 250 -12.65 -6.36 3.40
N ALA A 251 -11.91 -7.32 2.83
CA ALA A 251 -11.40 -8.47 3.57
C ALA A 251 -10.53 -8.07 4.78
N LYS A 252 -9.68 -7.04 4.62
CA LYS A 252 -8.87 -6.56 5.74
C LYS A 252 -9.71 -5.87 6.81
N LEU A 253 -10.77 -5.15 6.44
CA LEU A 253 -11.72 -4.57 7.39
C LEU A 253 -12.44 -5.66 8.20
N GLU A 254 -12.92 -6.70 7.53
CA GLU A 254 -13.56 -7.85 8.19
C GLU A 254 -12.59 -8.58 9.13
N MET A 255 -11.33 -8.72 8.74
CA MET A 255 -10.31 -9.34 9.59
C MET A 255 -9.99 -8.49 10.83
N ILE A 256 -9.84 -7.16 10.68
CA ILE A 256 -9.64 -6.25 11.81
C ILE A 256 -10.81 -6.35 12.79
N ALA A 257 -12.03 -6.45 12.27
CA ALA A 257 -13.21 -6.61 13.10
C ALA A 257 -13.24 -8.00 13.79
N GLY A 258 -12.75 -9.05 13.14
CA GLY A 258 -12.74 -10.41 13.67
C GLY A 258 -11.68 -10.69 14.75
N GLU A 259 -10.55 -9.98 14.72
CA GLU A 259 -9.42 -10.15 15.66
C GLU A 259 -9.73 -9.69 17.11
N GLU A 260 -10.82 -8.94 17.32
CA GLU A 260 -11.16 -8.32 18.62
C GLU A 260 -12.40 -8.93 19.30
N LYS A 261 -12.71 -10.19 19.00
CA LYS A 261 -13.66 -10.98 19.79
C LYS A 261 -13.03 -11.59 21.02
#